data_AF-A0A0Q6L390-F1
#
_entry.id   AF-A0A0Q6L390-F1
#
_cell.length_a   1.000
_cell.length_b   1.000
_cell.length_c   1.000
_cell.angle_alpha   90.00
_cell.angle_beta   90.00
_cell.angle_gamma   90.00
#
_symmetry.space_group_name_H-M   'P 1'
#
loop_
_entity.id
_entity.type
_entity.pdbx_description
1 polymer ?
#
loop_
_entity_poly.entity_id
_entity_poly.type
_entity_poly.pdbx_seq_one_letter_code
_entity_poly.pdbx_strand_id
1 'polypeptide(L)'
;MTSLPPLIEEDGITTLIGRLVDDSRHVVSAEIGLYKAKVSERIAAYKSAVAFFAVAGVLALAALIALLVGLIMSLTPLVGPWLATGIVVVVVLAMAGSLAFIGKGKLAAPILPERSV
;
A
#
# COMPACT_ATOMS: atom_id res chain seq x y z
N MET A 1 -73.50 -22.78 7.08
CA MET A 1 -72.42 -22.42 8.03
C MET A 1 -71.10 -22.54 7.29
N THR A 2 -70.67 -21.45 6.67
CA THR A 2 -69.43 -21.30 5.90
C THR A 2 -68.22 -21.31 6.84
N SER A 3 -67.37 -22.32 6.72
CA SER A 3 -66.11 -22.45 7.44
C SER A 3 -65.09 -21.43 6.93
N LEU A 4 -64.65 -20.53 7.81
CA LEU A 4 -63.64 -19.52 7.53
C LEU A 4 -62.28 -20.18 7.25
N PRO A 5 -61.50 -19.72 6.25
CA PRO A 5 -60.12 -20.17 6.05
C PRO A 5 -59.26 -19.80 7.28
N PRO A 6 -58.22 -20.59 7.59
CA PRO A 6 -57.32 -20.29 8.70
C PRO A 6 -56.76 -18.88 8.53
N LEU A 7 -56.97 -18.06 9.55
CA LEU A 7 -56.39 -16.73 9.62
C LEU A 7 -54.89 -16.89 9.46
N ILE A 8 -54.35 -16.16 8.48
CA ILE A 8 -52.93 -15.91 8.22
C ILE A 8 -52.15 -16.27 9.48
N GLU A 9 -51.40 -17.37 9.43
CA GLU A 9 -50.38 -17.61 10.44
C GLU A 9 -49.45 -16.43 10.28
N GLU A 10 -49.65 -15.42 11.14
CA GLU A 10 -48.96 -14.17 11.11
C GLU A 10 -47.50 -14.56 11.23
N ASP A 11 -46.78 -14.56 10.12
CA ASP A 11 -45.32 -14.53 10.11
C ASP A 11 -44.99 -13.30 10.96
N GLY A 12 -44.81 -13.55 12.26
CA GLY A 12 -44.89 -12.51 13.26
C GLY A 12 -43.84 -11.47 12.93
N ILE A 13 -44.07 -10.24 13.35
CA ILE A 13 -43.09 -9.16 13.25
C ILE A 13 -41.70 -9.66 13.75
N THR A 14 -41.69 -10.56 14.73
CA THR A 14 -40.52 -11.32 15.20
C THR A 14 -39.81 -12.14 14.10
N THR A 15 -40.53 -12.89 13.25
CA THR A 15 -39.98 -13.65 12.12
C THR A 15 -39.39 -12.74 11.05
N LEU A 16 -40.03 -11.61 10.74
CA LEU A 16 -39.52 -10.63 9.77
C LEU A 16 -38.27 -9.92 10.28
N ILE A 17 -38.24 -9.55 11.56
CA ILE A 17 -37.05 -9.00 12.21
C ILE A 17 -35.92 -10.04 12.24
N GLY A 18 -36.23 -11.30 12.52
CA GLY A 18 -35.27 -12.41 12.46
C GLY A 18 -34.62 -12.54 11.08
N ARG A 19 -35.42 -12.52 10.00
CA ARG A 19 -34.92 -12.57 8.62
C ARG A 19 -34.09 -11.33 8.26
N LEU A 20 -34.50 -10.13 8.66
CA LEU A 20 -33.75 -8.90 8.39
C LEU A 20 -32.38 -8.88 9.09
N VAL A 21 -32.30 -9.39 10.32
CA VAL A 21 -31.03 -9.56 11.06
C VAL A 21 -30.12 -10.57 10.36
N ASP A 22 -30.69 -11.66 9.85
CA ASP A 22 -29.93 -12.70 9.16
C ASP A 22 -29.41 -12.21 7.80
N ASP A 23 -30.26 -11.53 7.02
CA ASP A 23 -29.88 -10.87 5.76
C ASP A 23 -28.79 -9.81 5.99
N SER A 24 -28.91 -9.01 7.05
CA SER A 24 -27.90 -8.00 7.41
C SER A 24 -26.53 -8.63 7.69
N ARG A 25 -26.50 -9.78 8.40
CA ARG A 25 -25.25 -10.53 8.65
C ARG A 25 -24.67 -11.10 7.36
N HIS A 26 -25.54 -11.53 6.44
CA HIS A 26 -25.13 -12.06 5.16
C HIS A 26 -24.49 -11.00 4.26
N VAL A 27 -25.05 -9.78 4.22
CA VAL A 27 -24.50 -8.64 3.47
C VAL A 27 -23.13 -8.23 4.01
N VAL A 28 -23.00 -8.10 5.34
CA VAL A 28 -21.71 -7.76 5.98
C VAL A 28 -20.65 -8.82 5.65
N SER A 29 -21.02 -10.10 5.69
CA SER A 29 -20.09 -11.19 5.36
C SER A 29 -19.67 -11.16 3.89
N ALA A 30 -20.58 -10.80 2.98
CA ALA A 30 -20.29 -10.65 1.56
C ALA A 30 -19.36 -9.46 1.27
N GLU A 31 -19.56 -8.31 1.93
CA GLU A 31 -18.68 -7.14 1.80
C GLU A 31 -17.28 -7.41 2.33
N ILE A 32 -17.15 -8.10 3.47
CA ILE A 32 -15.86 -8.56 3.99
C ILE A 32 -15.20 -9.51 2.97
N GLY A 33 -15.96 -10.41 2.37
CA GLY A 33 -15.49 -11.31 1.31
C GLY A 33 -14.98 -10.55 0.08
N LEU A 34 -15.73 -9.55 -0.40
CA LEU A 34 -15.34 -8.70 -1.52
C LEU A 34 -14.08 -7.87 -1.22
N TYR A 35 -13.98 -7.27 -0.03
CA TYR A 35 -12.79 -6.56 0.41
C TYR A 35 -11.58 -7.49 0.42
N LYS A 36 -11.74 -8.70 0.98
CA LYS A 36 -10.68 -9.70 1.03
C LYS A 36 -10.24 -10.14 -0.37
N ALA A 37 -11.18 -10.36 -1.29
CA ALA A 37 -10.89 -10.70 -2.68
C ALA A 37 -10.13 -9.58 -3.41
N LYS A 38 -10.59 -8.34 -3.31
CA LYS A 38 -9.92 -7.16 -3.90
C LYS A 38 -8.50 -6.97 -3.36
N VAL A 39 -8.31 -7.13 -2.05
CA VAL A 39 -6.98 -7.06 -1.42
C VAL A 39 -6.09 -8.19 -1.90
N SER A 40 -6.60 -9.43 -1.94
CA SER A 40 -5.87 -10.60 -2.41
C SER A 40 -5.44 -10.49 -3.87
N GLU A 41 -6.30 -10.00 -4.75
CA GLU A 41 -6.02 -9.80 -6.16
C GLU A 41 -4.94 -8.72 -6.38
N ARG A 42 -5.03 -7.60 -5.65
CA ARG A 42 -3.97 -6.59 -5.64
C ARG A 42 -2.64 -7.18 -5.19
N ILE A 43 -2.61 -7.89 -4.05
CA ILE A 43 -1.39 -8.52 -3.52
C ILE A 43 -0.79 -9.52 -4.54
N ALA A 44 -1.62 -10.32 -5.19
CA ALA A 44 -1.18 -11.27 -6.21
C ALA A 44 -0.50 -10.57 -7.39
N ALA A 45 -1.04 -9.44 -7.85
CA ALA A 45 -0.43 -8.63 -8.89
C ALA A 45 0.92 -8.01 -8.46
N TYR A 46 1.08 -7.62 -7.19
CA TYR A 46 2.33 -7.06 -6.69
C TYR A 46 3.40 -8.11 -6.36
N LYS A 47 3.05 -9.39 -6.23
CA LYS A 47 3.98 -10.44 -5.80
C LYS A 47 5.17 -10.60 -6.76
N SER A 48 4.94 -10.55 -8.07
CA SER A 48 6.01 -10.60 -9.07
C SER A 48 6.83 -9.31 -9.06
N ALA A 49 6.17 -8.16 -8.93
CA ALA A 49 6.83 -6.86 -8.87
C ALA A 49 7.81 -6.78 -7.69
N VAL A 50 7.45 -7.30 -6.51
CA VAL A 50 8.33 -7.30 -5.32
C VAL A 50 9.66 -8.00 -5.60
N ALA A 51 9.67 -9.14 -6.31
CA ALA A 51 10.90 -9.85 -6.65
C ALA A 51 11.81 -9.03 -7.58
N PHE A 52 11.24 -8.43 -8.62
CA PHE A 52 12.00 -7.54 -9.52
C PHE A 52 12.49 -6.28 -8.79
N PHE A 53 11.67 -5.68 -7.92
CA PHE A 53 12.07 -4.52 -7.11
C PHE A 53 13.19 -4.86 -6.12
N ALA A 54 13.20 -6.07 -5.56
CA ALA A 54 14.31 -6.50 -4.70
C ALA A 54 15.63 -6.55 -5.48
N VAL A 55 15.64 -7.20 -6.65
CA VAL A 55 16.84 -7.27 -7.50
C VAL A 55 17.25 -5.87 -7.98
N ALA A 56 16.30 -5.07 -8.45
CA ALA A 56 16.55 -3.70 -8.90
C ALA A 56 17.11 -2.83 -7.76
N GLY A 57 16.60 -2.98 -6.54
CA GLY A 57 17.09 -2.27 -5.35
C GLY A 57 18.54 -2.64 -5.02
N VAL A 58 18.88 -3.93 -5.07
CA VAL A 58 20.27 -4.39 -4.87
C VAL A 58 21.19 -3.85 -5.96
N LEU A 59 20.78 -3.90 -7.23
CA LEU A 59 21.57 -3.37 -8.35
C LEU A 59 21.74 -1.86 -8.27
N ALA A 60 20.69 -1.12 -7.90
CA ALA A 60 20.75 0.32 -7.71
C ALA A 60 21.70 0.70 -6.57
N LEU A 61 21.68 -0.06 -5.45
CA LEU A 61 22.62 0.12 -4.35
C LEU A 61 24.06 -0.16 -4.78
N ALA A 62 24.30 -1.25 -5.50
CA ALA A 62 25.63 -1.59 -6.00
C ALA A 62 26.16 -0.51 -6.97
N ALA A 63 25.32 -0.04 -7.90
CA ALA A 63 25.66 1.04 -8.83
C ALA A 63 25.93 2.35 -8.09
N LEU A 64 25.16 2.69 -7.06
CA LEU A 64 25.40 3.87 -6.23
C LEU A 64 26.75 3.78 -5.53
N ILE A 65 27.07 2.66 -4.89
CA ILE A 65 28.38 2.47 -4.22
C ILE A 65 29.52 2.62 -5.24
N ALA A 66 29.42 1.97 -6.41
CA ALA A 66 30.43 2.06 -7.46
C ALA A 66 30.59 3.51 -7.97
N LEU A 67 29.48 4.24 -8.14
CA LEU A 67 29.48 5.65 -8.54
C LEU A 67 30.20 6.52 -7.49
N LEU A 68 29.91 6.31 -6.20
CA LEU A 68 30.56 7.04 -5.11
C LEU A 68 32.06 6.78 -5.07
N VAL A 69 32.47 5.52 -5.19
CA VAL A 69 33.90 5.15 -5.27
C VAL A 69 34.56 5.80 -6.48
N GLY A 70 33.93 5.74 -7.66
CA GLY A 70 34.44 6.37 -8.88
C GLY A 70 34.59 7.89 -8.73
N LEU A 71 33.62 8.55 -8.08
CA LEU A 71 33.68 9.99 -7.82
C LEU A 71 34.82 10.36 -6.86
N ILE A 72 35.02 9.57 -5.80
CA ILE A 72 36.14 9.74 -4.87
C ILE A 72 37.46 9.54 -5.61
N MET A 73 37.60 8.49 -6.42
CA MET A 73 38.81 8.22 -7.20
C MET A 73 39.10 9.35 -8.20
N SER A 74 38.07 9.91 -8.84
CA SER A 74 38.23 11.04 -9.76
C SER A 74 38.65 12.34 -9.07
N LEU A 75 38.24 12.57 -7.82
CA LEU A 75 38.62 13.77 -7.04
C LEU A 75 39.94 13.61 -6.28
N THR A 76 40.29 12.38 -5.91
CA THR A 76 41.50 12.06 -5.14
C THR A 76 42.78 12.69 -5.71
N PRO A 77 43.09 12.66 -7.02
CA PRO A 77 44.32 13.26 -7.54
C PRO A 77 44.35 14.80 -7.44
N LEU A 78 43.20 15.46 -7.26
CA LEU A 78 43.11 16.93 -7.18
C LEU A 78 43.24 17.44 -5.74
N VAL A 79 42.58 16.77 -4.79
CA VAL A 79 42.42 17.27 -3.41
C VAL A 79 42.92 16.30 -2.34
N GLY A 80 43.40 15.12 -2.73
CA GLY A 80 43.76 14.04 -1.83
C GLY A 80 42.56 13.23 -1.35
N PRO A 81 42.81 12.01 -0.81
CA PRO A 81 41.76 11.03 -0.53
C PRO A 81 40.80 11.48 0.58
N TRP A 82 41.29 12.14 1.63
CA TRP A 82 40.45 12.55 2.76
C TRP A 82 39.48 13.68 2.42
N LEU A 83 39.95 14.70 1.70
CA LEU A 83 39.09 15.80 1.25
C LEU A 83 38.12 15.34 0.17
N ALA A 84 38.55 14.48 -0.76
CA ALA A 84 37.65 13.92 -1.77
C ALA A 84 36.49 13.16 -1.12
N THR A 85 36.78 12.30 -0.15
CA THR A 85 35.76 11.54 0.59
C THR A 85 34.80 12.48 1.33
N GLY A 86 35.33 13.49 2.03
CA GLY A 86 34.53 14.49 2.74
C GLY A 86 33.57 15.26 1.82
N ILE A 87 34.05 15.73 0.67
CA ILE A 87 33.24 16.46 -0.32
C ILE A 87 32.10 15.58 -0.83
N VAL A 88 32.41 14.35 -1.25
CA VAL A 88 31.40 13.43 -1.79
C VAL A 88 30.32 13.12 -0.76
N VAL A 89 30.71 12.85 0.50
CA VAL A 89 29.74 12.58 1.59
C VAL A 89 28.81 13.77 1.82
N VAL A 90 29.35 15.00 1.88
CA VAL A 90 28.54 16.20 2.10
C VAL A 90 27.54 16.42 0.96
N VAL A 91 27.97 16.27 -0.29
CA VAL A 91 27.10 16.41 -1.47
C VAL A 91 25.97 15.38 -1.45
N VAL A 92 26.29 14.11 -1.17
CA VAL A 92 25.30 13.03 -1.14
C VAL A 92 24.31 13.22 0.00
N LEU A 93 24.77 13.64 1.19
CA LEU A 93 23.87 13.94 2.31
C LEU A 93 22.96 15.13 2.03
N ALA A 94 23.45 16.17 1.34
CA ALA A 94 22.61 17.28 0.93
C ALA A 94 21.51 16.82 -0.06
N MET A 95 21.87 15.98 -1.03
CA MET A 95 20.90 15.37 -1.95
C MET A 95 19.89 14.49 -1.20
N ALA A 96 20.34 13.57 -0.36
CA ALA A 96 19.46 12.69 0.41
C ALA A 96 18.53 13.49 1.34
N GLY A 97 19.06 14.53 1.99
CA GLY A 97 18.29 15.44 2.84
C GLY A 97 17.19 16.16 2.06
N SER A 98 17.50 16.73 0.90
CA SER A 98 16.50 17.40 0.05
C SER A 98 15.41 16.46 -0.44
N LEU A 99 15.76 15.25 -0.89
CA LEU A 99 14.78 14.23 -1.27
C LEU A 99 13.89 13.84 -0.08
N ALA A 100 14.47 13.65 1.11
CA ALA A 100 13.72 13.32 2.31
C ALA A 100 12.75 14.44 2.72
N PHE A 101 13.15 15.71 2.59
CA PHE A 101 12.29 16.86 2.84
C PHE A 101 11.10 16.93 1.87
N ILE A 102 11.33 16.70 0.58
CA ILE A 102 10.27 16.66 -0.44
C ILE A 102 9.33 15.47 -0.19
N GLY A 103 9.89 14.30 0.15
CA GLY A 103 9.13 13.08 0.40
C GLY A 103 8.19 13.19 1.60
N LYS A 104 8.61 13.88 2.67
CA LYS A 104 7.77 14.13 3.86
C LYS A 104 6.43 14.77 3.52
N GLY A 105 6.37 15.66 2.53
CA GLY A 105 5.12 16.29 2.10
C GLY A 105 4.13 15.34 1.44
N LYS A 106 4.62 14.25 0.81
CA LYS A 106 3.78 13.29 0.08
C LYS A 106 3.14 12.22 0.97
N LEU A 107 3.70 11.98 2.15
CA LEU A 107 3.16 11.01 3.11
C LEU A 107 1.95 11.54 3.90
N ALA A 108 1.64 12.84 3.79
CA ALA A 108 0.55 13.50 4.51
C ALA A 108 -0.82 13.45 3.80
N ALA A 109 -0.90 12.95 2.57
CA ALA A 109 -2.16 12.88 1.83
C ALA A 109 -2.95 11.60 2.19
N PRO A 110 -4.15 11.70 2.80
CA PRO A 110 -4.99 10.54 3.09
C PRO A 110 -5.40 9.85 1.78
N ILE A 111 -5.18 8.55 1.69
CA ILE A 111 -5.68 7.71 0.58
C ILE A 111 -7.18 7.54 0.79
N LEU A 112 -7.98 8.53 0.37
CA LEU A 112 -9.42 8.38 0.36
C LEU A 112 -9.81 7.52 -0.86
N PRO A 113 -10.53 6.40 -0.68
CA PRO A 113 -11.06 5.62 -1.78
C PRO A 113 -12.06 6.49 -2.54
N GLU A 114 -11.73 6.80 -3.78
CA GLU A 114 -12.58 7.51 -4.70
C GLU A 114 -13.89 6.75 -4.86
N ARG A 115 -14.98 7.40 -4.43
CA ARG A 115 -16.34 6.89 -4.51
C ARG A 115 -16.73 6.80 -5.99
N SER A 116 -16.58 5.61 -6.57
CA SER A 116 -17.23 5.28 -7.85
C SER A 116 -18.68 4.94 -7.55
N VAL A 117 -19.55 5.86 -7.96
CA VAL A 117 -20.99 5.64 -8.21
C VAL A 117 -21.20 4.58 -9.28
#